data_AF-J7IS74-F1
#
_entry.id   AF-J7IS74-F1
#
_cell.length_a   1.000
_cell.length_b   1.000
_cell.length_c   1.000
_cell.angle_alpha   90.00
_cell.angle_beta   90.00
_cell.angle_gamma   90.00
#
_symmetry.space_group_name_H-M   'P 1'
#
loop_
_entity.id
_entity.type
_entity.pdbx_description
1 polymer ?
#
loop_
_entity_poly.entity_id
_entity_poly.type
_entity_poly.pdbx_seq_one_letter_code
_entity_poly.pdbx_strand_id
1 'polypeptide(L)' 'MDKREELQTKLDHVEEKLADLKARWPYHSVQPKLVAEREDLEEEREQLLHMLKNFPNGIHEKP' A
#
# COMPACT_ATOMS: atom_id res chain seq x y z
N MET A 1 -16.96 9.59 10.35
CA MET A 1 -16.05 9.06 9.32
C MET A 1 -16.00 7.58 9.53
N ASP A 2 -16.42 6.82 8.53
CA ASP A 2 -16.44 5.38 8.60
C ASP A 2 -15.01 4.84 8.64
N LYS A 3 -14.71 3.87 9.51
CA LYS A 3 -13.37 3.25 9.58
C LYS A 3 -12.92 2.67 8.24
N ARG A 4 -13.88 2.23 7.41
CA ARG A 4 -13.63 1.79 6.04
C ARG A 4 -13.16 2.96 5.16
N GLU A 5 -13.79 4.13 5.24
CA GLU A 5 -13.36 5.32 4.49
C GLU A 5 -11.97 5.78 4.93
N GLU A 6 -11.65 5.69 6.23
CA GLU A 6 -10.32 6.02 6.74
C GLU A 6 -9.25 5.07 6.17
N LEU A 7 -9.52 3.77 6.16
CA LEU A 7 -8.62 2.77 5.55
C LEU A 7 -8.49 2.96 4.04
N GLN A 8 -9.58 3.28 3.35
CA GLN A 8 -9.57 3.59 1.92
C GLN A 8 -8.73 4.83 1.61
N THR A 9 -8.86 5.88 2.42
CA THR A 9 -8.08 7.11 2.31
C THR A 9 -6.60 6.86 2.54
N LYS A 10 -6.26 6.03 3.55
CA LYS A 10 -4.87 5.61 3.78
C LYS A 10 -4.32 4.84 2.59
N LEU A 11 -5.09 3.91 2.04
CA LEU A 11 -4.69 3.12 0.88
C LEU A 11 -4.41 4.01 -0.34
N ASP A 12 -5.30 4.96 -0.63
CA ASP A 12 -5.16 5.90 -1.75
C ASP A 12 -3.87 6.75 -1.61
N HIS A 13 -3.59 7.21 -0.40
CA HIS A 13 -2.39 8.00 -0.11
C HIS A 13 -1.09 7.17 -0.25
N VAL A 14 -1.11 5.88 0.12
CA VAL A 14 0.03 4.97 -0.08
C VAL A 14 0.22 4.65 -1.56
N GLU A 15 -0.85 4.43 -2.32
CA GLU A 15 -0.80 4.21 -3.76
C GLU A 15 -0.28 5.44 -4.51
N GLU A 16 -0.68 6.65 -4.11
CA GLU A 16 -0.15 7.92 -4.65
C GLU A 16 1.35 8.05 -4.41
N LYS A 17 1.81 7.77 -3.18
CA LYS A 17 3.25 7.78 -2.85
C LYS A 17 4.02 6.75 -3.67
N LEU A 18 3.49 5.54 -3.83
CA LEU A 18 4.10 4.51 -4.69
C LEU A 18 4.16 4.95 -6.15
N ALA A 19 3.14 5.62 -6.65
CA ALA A 19 3.10 6.12 -8.02
C ALA A 19 4.12 7.25 -8.23
N ASP A 20 4.23 8.21 -7.30
CA ASP A 20 5.25 9.26 -7.35
C ASP A 20 6.68 8.67 -7.23
N LEU A 21 6.88 7.72 -6.32
CA LEU A 21 8.16 7.01 -6.14
C LEU A 21 8.56 6.24 -7.42
N LYS A 22 7.61 5.54 -8.04
CA LYS A 22 7.80 4.84 -9.33
C LYS A 22 8.02 5.82 -10.49
N ALA A 23 7.37 6.98 -10.49
CA ALA A 23 7.55 8.01 -11.51
C ALA A 23 8.93 8.67 -11.42
N ARG A 24 9.45 8.85 -10.19
CA ARG A 24 10.80 9.36 -9.93
C ARG A 24 11.88 8.30 -10.02
N TRP A 25 11.51 7.05 -10.32
CA TRP A 25 12.41 5.91 -10.26
C TRP A 25 13.46 5.99 -11.37
N PRO A 26 14.76 6.16 -11.05
CA PRO A 26 15.80 6.21 -12.06
C PRO A 26 15.99 4.82 -12.68
N TYR A 27 15.83 4.71 -14.00
CA TYR A 27 15.84 3.45 -14.76
C TYR A 27 17.12 2.61 -14.59
N HIS A 28 18.23 3.23 -14.16
CA HIS A 28 19.54 2.57 -14.07
C HIS A 28 20.27 2.75 -12.72
N SER A 29 19.78 3.60 -11.83
CA SER A 29 20.43 3.88 -10.54
C SER A 29 19.42 3.86 -9.42
N VAL A 30 18.66 2.78 -9.39
CA VAL A 30 17.73 2.45 -8.34
C VAL A 30 18.51 2.38 -7.03
N GLN A 31 18.36 3.41 -6.21
CA GLN A 31 19.03 3.42 -4.91
C GLN A 31 18.35 2.37 -4.02
N PRO A 32 19.12 1.54 -3.28
CA PRO A 32 18.54 0.54 -2.37
C PRO A 32 17.60 1.17 -1.34
N LYS A 33 17.81 2.45 -1.00
CA LYS A 33 16.91 3.23 -0.16
C LYS A 33 15.52 3.45 -0.79
N LEU A 34 15.45 3.70 -2.10
CA LEU A 34 14.17 3.83 -2.82
C LEU A 34 13.47 2.47 -2.98
N VAL A 35 14.24 1.39 -3.11
CA VAL A 35 13.68 0.03 -3.12
C VAL A 35 13.05 -0.29 -1.78
N ALA A 36 13.79 -0.07 -0.69
CA ALA A 36 13.31 -0.28 0.66
C ALA A 36 12.05 0.57 0.95
N GLU A 37 12.04 1.84 0.54
CA GLU A 37 10.87 2.71 0.69
C GLU A 37 9.67 2.23 -0.14
N ARG A 38 9.90 1.68 -1.33
CA ARG A 38 8.83 1.06 -2.12
C ARG A 38 8.30 -0.21 -1.47
N GLU A 39 9.18 -1.08 -1.00
CA GLU A 39 8.81 -2.35 -0.35
C GLU A 39 7.98 -2.08 0.90
N ASP A 40 8.40 -1.10 1.71
CA ASP A 40 7.67 -0.64 2.90
C ASP A 40 6.27 -0.12 2.54
N LEU A 41 6.17 0.74 1.52
CA LEU A 41 4.88 1.22 1.01
C LEU A 41 4.02 0.12 0.37
N GLU A 42 4.61 -0.86 -0.32
CA GLU A 42 3.90 -2.01 -0.89
C GLU A 42 3.37 -2.95 0.21
N GLU A 43 4.14 -3.15 1.28
CA GLU A 43 3.70 -3.90 2.47
C GLU A 43 2.56 -3.16 3.19
N GLU A 44 2.69 -1.86 3.43
CA GLU A 44 1.65 -1.04 4.06
C GLU A 44 0.34 -1.06 3.24
N ARG A 45 0.44 -0.99 1.90
CA ARG A 45 -0.70 -1.15 0.99
C ARG A 45 -1.37 -2.51 1.17
N GLU A 46 -0.60 -3.59 1.20
CA GLU A 46 -1.14 -4.94 1.36
C GLU A 46 -1.82 -5.12 2.72
N GLN A 47 -1.24 -4.59 3.79
CA GLN A 47 -1.85 -4.60 5.12
C GLN A 47 -3.17 -3.83 5.14
N LEU A 48 -3.21 -2.61 4.58
CA LEU A 48 -4.43 -1.81 4.49
C LEU A 48 -5.51 -2.53 3.67
N LEU A 49 -5.13 -3.19 2.58
CA LEU A 49 -6.04 -3.95 1.74
C LEU A 49 -6.55 -5.21 2.45
N HIS A 50 -5.70 -5.89 3.22
CA HIS A 50 -6.10 -7.00 4.08
C HIS A 50 -7.06 -6.55 5.18
N MET A 51 -6.79 -5.41 5.82
CA MET A 51 -7.67 -4.80 6.81
C MET A 51 -9.01 -4.39 6.22
N LEU A 52 -9.04 -3.81 5.01
CA LEU A 52 -10.27 -3.48 4.28
C LEU A 52 -11.08 -4.72 3.90
N LYS A 53 -10.38 -5.79 3.52
CA LYS A 53 -10.97 -7.08 3.14
C LYS A 53 -11.53 -7.84 4.35
N ASN A 54 -10.83 -7.80 5.49
CA ASN A 54 -11.29 -8.37 6.76
C ASN A 54 -12.21 -7.40 7.55
N PHE A 55 -12.39 -6.16 7.09
CA PHE A 55 -13.36 -5.23 7.65
C PHE A 55 -14.75 -5.81 7.45
N PRO A 56 -15.57 -5.95 8.51
CA PRO A 56 -16.45 -7.08 8.79
C PRO A 56 -17.30 -7.50 7.59
N ASN A 57 -16.67 -8.30 6.73
CA ASN A 57 -17.31 -9.21 5.83
C ASN A 57 -16.48 -10.48 5.95
N GLY A 58 -17.05 -11.44 6.67
CA GLY A 58 -16.36 -12.65 7.05
C GLY A 58 -15.73 -13.37 5.87
N ILE A 59 -14.70 -14.15 6.20
CA ILE A 59 -14.14 -15.24 5.42
C ILE A 59 -13.29 -14.79 4.23
N HIS A 60 -11.99 -14.64 4.44
CA HIS A 60 -11.02 -15.11 3.46
C HIS A 60 -9.94 -15.92 4.16
N GLU A 61 -10.34 -17.16 4.45
CA GLU A 61 -9.46 -18.32 4.51
C GLU A 61 -8.54 -18.30 3.28
N LYS A 62 -7.22 -18.33 3.50
CA LYS A 62 -6.26 -18.74 2.47
C LYS A 62 -5.89 -20.20 2.79
N PRO A 63 -5.91 -21.11 1.79
CA PRO A 63 -5.42 -22.47 1.96
C PRO A 63 -3.91 -22.51 2.18
#